data_AF-A0A2V6PC96-F1
#
_entry.id   AF-A0A2V6PC96-F1
#
_cell.length_a   1.000
_cell.length_b   1.000
_cell.length_c   1.000
_cell.angle_alpha   90.00
_cell.angle_beta   90.00
_cell.angle_gamma   90.00
#
_symmetry.space_group_name_H-M   'P 1'
#
loop_
_entity.id
_entity.type
_entity.pdbx_description
1 polymer ?
#
loop_
_entity_poly.entity_id
_entity_poly.type
_entity_poly.pdbx_seq_one_letter_code
_entity_poly.pdbx_strand_id
1 'polypeptide(L)'
;MDVQYRVRWFGDEPFDGRWAVQWNLALTAGDASGRYLRLADRPALRSRGGVQGLYAIGLCDEWIGVEIGLEWIEPAHVGWGPVETVSISEGGFERIYQGTALLITWPLGIARGREWAQRVTLTLTATPPA
;
A
#
# COMPACT_ATOMS: atom_id res chain seq x y z
N MET A 1 7.79 -11.73 -3.55
CA MET A 1 8.17 -11.88 -2.12
C MET A 1 6.90 -12.16 -1.34
N ASP A 2 6.94 -13.11 -0.41
CA ASP A 2 5.78 -13.47 0.41
C ASP A 2 6.05 -13.18 1.88
N VAL A 3 5.10 -12.51 2.54
CA VAL A 3 5.16 -12.21 3.97
C VAL A 3 3.93 -12.80 4.65
N GLN A 4 4.14 -13.51 5.76
CA GLN A 4 3.07 -14.07 6.58
C GLN A 4 3.08 -13.39 7.95
N TYR A 5 1.93 -12.85 8.33
CA TYR A 5 1.66 -12.28 9.64
C TYR A 5 0.85 -13.26 10.47
N ARG A 6 1.21 -13.38 11.75
CA ARG A 6 0.44 -14.13 12.74
C ARG A 6 0.35 -13.31 14.00
N VAL A 7 -0.86 -13.06 14.46
CA VAL A 7 -1.13 -12.26 15.66
C VAL A 7 -1.84 -13.15 16.67
N ARG A 8 -1.30 -13.18 17.89
CA ARG A 8 -1.89 -13.83 19.06
C ARG A 8 -2.16 -12.80 20.14
N TRP A 9 -3.30 -12.94 20.77
CA TRP A 9 -3.70 -12.12 21.89
C TRP A 9 -3.72 -12.96 23.17
N PHE A 10 -3.07 -12.45 24.22
CA PHE A 10 -2.90 -13.12 25.50
C PHE A 10 -3.66 -12.44 26.66
N GLY A 11 -4.50 -11.45 26.37
CA GLY A 11 -5.36 -10.86 27.38
C GLY A 11 -6.48 -11.81 27.81
N ASP A 12 -7.06 -11.52 28.97
CA ASP A 12 -8.15 -12.32 29.54
C ASP A 12 -9.47 -12.13 28.78
N GLU A 13 -9.69 -10.93 28.23
CA GLU A 13 -10.85 -10.58 27.41
C GLU A 13 -10.56 -10.72 25.90
N PRO A 14 -11.58 -10.93 25.05
CA PRO A 14 -11.41 -10.90 23.60
C PRO A 14 -10.83 -9.56 23.11
N PHE A 15 -9.92 -9.62 22.13
CA PHE A 15 -9.43 -8.43 21.45
C PHE A 15 -10.37 -8.07 20.29
N ASP A 16 -10.80 -6.82 20.24
CA ASP A 16 -11.48 -6.23 19.10
C ASP A 16 -10.77 -4.94 18.69
N GLY A 17 -10.35 -4.86 17.43
CA GLY A 17 -9.56 -3.75 16.94
C GLY A 17 -9.20 -3.91 15.47
N ARG A 18 -8.04 -3.37 15.09
CA ARG A 18 -7.53 -3.44 13.72
C ARG A 18 -6.06 -3.81 13.72
N TRP A 19 -5.67 -4.59 12.72
CA TRP A 19 -4.28 -4.83 12.38
C TRP A 19 -3.96 -4.09 11.09
N ALA A 20 -2.82 -3.39 11.05
CA ALA A 20 -2.41 -2.65 9.87
C ALA A 20 -0.94 -2.93 9.53
N VAL A 21 -0.67 -3.01 8.22
CA VAL A 21 0.67 -3.17 7.66
C VAL A 21 0.90 -2.03 6.67
N GLN A 22 1.99 -1.29 6.86
CA GLN A 22 2.37 -0.20 5.97
C GLN A 22 3.49 -0.63 5.02
N TRP A 23 3.29 -0.37 3.73
CA TRP A 23 4.30 -0.52 2.69
C TRP A 23 4.63 0.85 2.11
N ASN A 24 5.91 1.24 2.14
CA ASN A 24 6.39 2.43 1.43
C ASN A 24 7.08 1.97 0.16
N LEU A 25 6.49 2.29 -0.99
CA LEU A 25 6.95 1.84 -2.30
C LEU A 25 7.30 3.04 -3.18
N ALA A 26 8.46 2.99 -3.81
CA ALA A 26 8.97 4.07 -4.64
C ALA A 26 8.85 3.69 -6.13
N LEU A 27 7.99 4.39 -6.84
CA LEU A 27 8.04 4.54 -8.30
C LEU A 27 8.31 6.01 -8.64
N THR A 28 8.59 6.31 -9.91
CA THR A 28 9.02 7.65 -10.29
C THR A 28 7.84 8.60 -10.51
N ALA A 29 8.11 9.91 -10.48
CA ALA A 29 7.24 10.96 -10.99
C ALA A 29 5.74 10.80 -10.65
N GLY A 30 5.39 10.86 -9.36
CA GLY A 30 4.08 10.43 -8.87
C GLY A 30 2.82 11.16 -9.40
N ASP A 31 2.98 12.28 -10.11
CA ASP A 31 1.91 13.04 -10.78
C ASP A 31 1.92 12.91 -12.31
N ALA A 32 2.95 12.29 -12.90
CA ALA A 32 3.10 12.20 -14.34
C ALA A 32 2.07 11.24 -14.96
N SER A 33 1.64 11.54 -16.18
CA SER A 33 0.77 10.64 -16.94
C SER A 33 1.38 9.23 -17.05
N GLY A 34 0.53 8.20 -16.95
CA GLY A 34 0.97 6.80 -16.92
C GLY A 34 1.48 6.29 -15.57
N ARG A 35 1.40 7.10 -14.48
CA ARG A 35 1.76 6.70 -13.11
C ARG A 35 0.54 6.73 -12.22
N TYR A 36 0.07 5.55 -11.79
CA TYR A 36 -1.20 5.46 -11.06
C TYR A 36 -1.30 4.21 -10.21
N LEU A 37 -2.22 4.24 -9.25
CA LEU A 37 -2.68 3.04 -8.56
C LEU A 37 -3.67 2.28 -9.45
N ARG A 38 -3.52 0.97 -9.55
CA ARG A 38 -4.41 0.08 -10.31
C ARG A 38 -5.77 -0.07 -9.63
N LEU A 39 -6.57 0.98 -9.72
CA LEU A 39 -7.95 1.13 -9.28
C LEU A 39 -8.79 1.68 -10.43
N ALA A 40 -10.13 1.67 -10.30
CA ALA A 40 -11.05 2.08 -11.36
C ALA A 40 -10.74 3.47 -11.92
N ASP A 41 -10.53 4.46 -11.05
CA ASP A 41 -10.28 5.85 -11.43
C ASP A 41 -8.79 6.16 -11.68
N ARG A 42 -7.92 5.15 -11.60
CA ARG A 42 -6.46 5.28 -11.77
C ARG A 42 -5.86 6.49 -11.03
N PRO A 43 -6.05 6.62 -9.71
CA PRO A 43 -5.56 7.79 -8.99
C PRO A 43 -4.03 7.87 -9.07
N ALA A 44 -3.50 9.08 -9.22
CA ALA A 44 -2.07 9.34 -9.31
C ALA A 44 -1.32 8.79 -8.08
N LEU A 45 -0.06 8.36 -8.25
CA LEU A 45 0.71 7.78 -7.14
C LEU A 45 0.96 8.78 -6.00
N ARG A 46 1.01 10.08 -6.31
CA ARG A 46 1.13 11.14 -5.31
C ARG A 46 -0.18 11.49 -4.60
N SER A 47 -1.31 10.99 -5.09
CA SER A 47 -2.62 11.30 -4.51
C SER A 47 -2.74 10.75 -3.08
N ARG A 48 -3.81 11.17 -2.40
CA ARG A 48 -4.21 10.63 -1.10
C ARG A 48 -5.63 10.07 -1.23
N GLY A 49 -5.89 8.95 -0.56
CA GLY A 49 -7.23 8.37 -0.57
C GLY A 49 -7.32 7.08 0.22
N GLY A 50 -8.47 6.43 0.12
CA GLY A 50 -8.70 5.12 0.72
C GLY A 50 -9.92 4.42 0.15
N VAL A 51 -9.89 3.09 0.18
CA VAL A 51 -10.97 2.23 -0.33
C VAL A 51 -11.08 0.94 0.49
N GLN A 52 -12.30 0.45 0.67
CA GLN A 52 -12.62 -0.76 1.42
C GLN A 52 -12.74 -1.98 0.50
N GLY A 53 -12.60 -3.18 1.06
CA GLY A 53 -12.96 -4.43 0.39
C GLY A 53 -12.00 -4.87 -0.71
N LEU A 54 -10.77 -4.37 -0.72
CA LEU A 54 -9.77 -4.79 -1.70
C LEU A 54 -9.09 -6.09 -1.29
N TYR A 55 -8.67 -6.85 -2.29
CA TYR A 55 -7.80 -8.04 -2.17
C TYR A 55 -6.40 -7.80 -2.73
N ALA A 56 -6.23 -6.69 -3.47
CA ALA A 56 -4.99 -6.33 -4.11
C ALA A 56 -4.94 -4.82 -4.37
N ILE A 57 -3.72 -4.29 -4.52
CA ILE A 57 -3.47 -2.97 -5.07
C ILE A 57 -2.18 -3.01 -5.89
N GLY A 58 -2.16 -2.31 -7.02
CA GLY A 58 -0.98 -2.19 -7.88
C GLY A 58 -0.52 -0.74 -7.99
N LEU A 59 0.77 -0.51 -8.14
CA LEU A 59 1.37 0.76 -8.54
C LEU A 59 1.97 0.57 -9.93
N CYS A 60 1.52 1.35 -10.90
CA CYS A 60 1.95 1.26 -12.28
C CYS A 60 2.84 2.47 -12.65
N ASP A 61 3.92 2.22 -13.37
CA ASP A 61 4.75 3.23 -14.06
C ASP A 61 4.95 2.77 -15.52
N GLU A 62 4.08 3.23 -16.40
CA GLU A 62 4.03 2.80 -17.80
C GLU A 62 5.28 3.23 -18.59
N TRP A 63 5.98 4.27 -18.16
CA TRP A 63 7.14 4.79 -18.87
C TRP A 63 8.36 3.88 -18.79
N ILE A 64 8.56 3.25 -17.63
CA ILE A 64 9.58 2.22 -17.44
C ILE A 64 9.01 0.81 -17.60
N GLY A 65 7.72 0.69 -17.89
CA GLY A 65 7.02 -0.58 -18.09
C GLY A 65 6.92 -1.44 -16.83
N VAL A 66 6.85 -0.84 -15.63
CA VAL A 66 6.86 -1.59 -14.36
C VAL A 66 5.53 -1.50 -13.62
N GLU A 67 5.12 -2.61 -13.03
CA GLU A 67 4.06 -2.66 -12.01
C GLU A 67 4.59 -3.33 -10.73
N ILE A 68 4.34 -2.71 -9.57
CA ILE A 68 4.47 -3.34 -8.26
C ILE A 68 3.07 -3.74 -7.79
N GLY A 69 2.84 -5.02 -7.58
CA GLY A 69 1.59 -5.56 -7.04
C GLY A 69 1.71 -5.95 -5.57
N LEU A 70 0.67 -5.68 -4.79
CA LEU A 70 0.44 -6.27 -3.48
C LEU A 70 -0.89 -7.03 -3.51
N GLU A 71 -0.89 -8.27 -3.05
CA GLU A 71 -2.07 -9.14 -3.01
C GLU A 71 -2.18 -9.82 -1.64
N TRP A 72 -3.39 -10.12 -1.20
CA TRP A 72 -3.65 -10.75 0.10
C TRP A 72 -4.95 -11.56 0.09
N ILE A 73 -5.20 -12.32 1.17
CA ILE A 73 -6.25 -13.35 1.21
C ILE A 73 -7.59 -12.77 1.67
N GLU A 74 -7.63 -12.11 2.84
CA GLU A 74 -8.86 -11.51 3.38
C GLU A 74 -9.04 -10.04 2.97
N PRO A 75 -10.28 -9.57 2.66
CA PRO A 75 -10.50 -8.21 2.18
C PRO A 75 -10.03 -7.17 3.19
N ALA A 76 -9.40 -6.11 2.69
CA ALA A 76 -8.79 -5.06 3.50
C ALA A 76 -9.36 -3.69 3.16
N HIS A 77 -9.27 -2.78 4.13
CA HIS A 77 -9.20 -1.36 3.83
C HIS A 77 -7.78 -1.02 3.38
N VAL A 78 -7.66 -0.23 2.31
CA VAL A 78 -6.37 0.31 1.85
C VAL A 78 -6.45 1.82 1.85
N GLY A 79 -5.64 2.46 2.70
CA GLY A 79 -5.37 3.90 2.61
C GLY A 79 -4.06 4.15 1.89
N TRP A 80 -3.93 5.28 1.20
CA TRP A 80 -2.67 5.68 0.57
C TRP A 80 -2.39 7.17 0.68
N GLY A 81 -1.11 7.51 0.59
CA GLY A 81 -0.65 8.90 0.50
C GLY A 81 0.82 8.98 0.09
N PRO A 82 1.27 10.16 -0.38
CA PRO A 82 2.64 10.31 -0.81
C PRO A 82 3.59 10.45 0.39
N VAL A 83 4.74 9.81 0.27
CA VAL A 83 5.93 10.08 1.08
C VAL A 83 6.71 11.17 0.37
N GLU A 84 6.91 12.30 1.05
CA GLU A 84 7.52 13.49 0.45
C GLU A 84 8.59 14.05 1.38
N THR A 85 9.68 14.53 0.77
CA THR A 85 10.67 15.36 1.45
C THR A 85 10.41 16.83 1.14
N VAL A 86 10.79 17.70 2.07
CA VAL A 86 10.78 19.14 1.84
C VAL A 86 12.19 19.57 1.47
N SER A 87 12.35 20.22 0.32
CA SER A 87 13.58 20.88 -0.08
C SER A 87 13.39 22.40 -0.06
N ILE A 88 14.49 23.11 0.21
CA ILE A 88 14.56 24.56 0.02
C ILE A 88 15.26 24.80 -1.31
N SER A 89 14.60 25.51 -2.21
CA SER A 89 15.16 25.99 -3.47
C SER A 89 15.12 27.52 -3.51
N GLU A 90 15.72 28.13 -4.54
CA GLU A 90 15.65 29.59 -4.75
C GLU A 90 14.21 30.08 -4.95
N GLY A 91 13.29 29.21 -5.38
CA GLY A 91 11.86 29.50 -5.53
C GLY A 91 11.02 29.30 -4.26
N GLY A 92 11.63 28.92 -3.13
CA GLY A 92 10.95 28.64 -1.87
C GLY A 92 10.92 27.15 -1.51
N PHE A 93 9.91 26.74 -0.74
CA PHE A 93 9.76 25.34 -0.32
C PHE A 93 9.12 24.49 -1.42
N GLU A 94 9.75 23.37 -1.74
CA GLU A 94 9.21 22.37 -2.66
C GLU A 94 9.01 21.04 -1.94
N ARG A 95 7.88 20.38 -2.22
CA ARG A 95 7.64 18.99 -1.80
C ARG A 95 8.11 18.07 -2.91
N ILE A 96 9.07 17.21 -2.62
CA ILE A 96 9.59 16.24 -3.58
C ILE A 96 9.00 14.88 -3.26
N TYR A 97 8.31 14.28 -4.24
CA TYR A 97 7.75 12.94 -4.13
C TYR A 97 8.85 11.88 -4.08
N GLN A 98 8.80 10.99 -3.09
CA GLN A 98 9.76 9.90 -2.89
C GLN A 98 9.12 8.51 -3.01
N GLY A 99 7.78 8.45 -3.08
CA GLY A 99 7.04 7.19 -3.16
C GLY A 99 5.64 7.31 -2.57
N THR A 100 4.91 6.21 -2.58
CA THR A 100 3.57 6.10 -1.99
C THR A 100 3.64 5.19 -0.77
N ALA A 101 3.08 5.66 0.34
CA ALA A 101 2.75 4.83 1.48
C ALA A 101 1.38 4.19 1.25
N LEU A 102 1.30 2.87 1.41
CA LEU A 102 0.06 2.09 1.43
C LEU A 102 -0.15 1.54 2.84
N LEU A 103 -1.29 1.81 3.45
CA LEU A 103 -1.69 1.26 4.73
C LEU A 103 -2.82 0.25 4.53
N ILE A 104 -2.47 -1.03 4.58
CA ILE A 104 -3.41 -2.15 4.44
C ILE A 104 -3.90 -2.52 5.83
N THR A 105 -5.22 -2.47 6.06
CA THR A 105 -5.83 -2.61 7.38
C THR A 105 -6.94 -3.64 7.37
N TRP A 106 -6.91 -4.55 8.33
CA TRP A 106 -7.94 -5.58 8.56
C TRP A 106 -8.62 -5.36 9.92
N PRO A 107 -9.94 -5.61 10.03
CA PRO A 107 -10.55 -5.81 11.33
C PRO A 107 -9.90 -7.02 12.00
N LEU A 108 -9.61 -6.90 13.29
CA LEU A 108 -8.93 -7.92 14.06
C LEU A 108 -9.75 -8.24 15.30
N GLY A 109 -10.57 -9.28 15.19
CA GLY A 109 -11.24 -9.92 16.32
C GLY A 109 -10.47 -11.18 16.73
N ILE A 110 -9.88 -11.23 17.91
CA ILE A 110 -9.17 -12.41 18.44
C ILE A 110 -9.84 -12.85 19.74
N ALA A 111 -10.56 -13.96 19.69
CA ALA A 111 -11.01 -14.64 20.90
C ALA A 111 -9.82 -15.27 21.64
N ARG A 112 -9.96 -15.44 22.96
CA ARG A 112 -8.91 -16.02 23.82
C ARG A 112 -8.38 -17.34 23.26
N GLY A 113 -7.06 -17.43 23.12
CA GLY A 113 -6.37 -18.63 22.62
C GLY A 113 -6.46 -18.85 21.10
N ARG A 114 -7.01 -17.90 20.34
CA ARG A 114 -7.02 -17.95 18.87
C ARG A 114 -5.86 -17.17 18.27
N GLU A 115 -5.54 -17.52 17.04
CA GLU A 115 -4.55 -16.84 16.21
C GLU A 115 -5.27 -16.25 15.00
N TRP A 116 -4.94 -15.01 14.65
CA TRP A 116 -5.25 -14.44 13.35
C TRP A 116 -4.01 -14.54 12.46
N ALA A 117 -4.20 -14.88 11.20
CA ALA A 117 -3.12 -14.98 10.24
C ALA A 117 -3.49 -14.30 8.93
N GLN A 118 -2.50 -13.72 8.26
CA GLN A 118 -2.68 -13.12 6.95
C GLN A 118 -1.40 -13.24 6.12
N ARG A 119 -1.57 -13.36 4.81
CA ARG A 119 -0.47 -13.32 3.85
C ARG A 119 -0.58 -12.08 2.98
N VAL A 120 0.56 -11.44 2.75
CA VAL A 120 0.72 -10.40 1.72
C VAL A 120 1.82 -10.84 0.77
N THR A 121 1.50 -10.85 -0.52
CA THR A 121 2.43 -11.19 -1.60
C THR A 121 2.76 -9.92 -2.37
N LEU A 122 4.04 -9.63 -2.52
CA LEU A 122 4.57 -8.58 -3.38
C LEU A 122 5.06 -9.17 -4.69
N THR A 123 4.56 -8.64 -5.79
CA THR A 123 4.99 -8.96 -7.15
C THR A 123 5.62 -7.74 -7.80
N LEU A 124 6.58 -7.99 -8.68
CA LEU A 124 7.16 -6.98 -9.57
C LEU A 124 7.05 -7.54 -10.98
N THR A 125 6.34 -6.83 -11.84
CA THR A 125 6.18 -7.18 -13.25
C THR A 125 6.84 -6.10 -14.08
N ALA A 126 7.68 -6.50 -15.02
CA ALA A 126 8.26 -5.63 -16.03
C ALA A 126 7.71 -6.06 -17.39
N THR A 127 7.18 -5.10 -18.13
CA THR A 127 6.81 -5.27 -19.53
C THR A 127 7.99 -4.77 -20.36
N PRO A 128 8.58 -5.60 -21.24
CA PRO A 128 9.63 -5.14 -22.13
C PRO A 128 9.12 -3.95 -22.97
N PRO A 129 9.96 -2.94 -23.27
CA PRO A 129 9.60 -1.97 -24.29
C PRO A 129 9.33 -2.71 -25.62
N ALA A 130 8.30 -2.26 -26.32
CA ALA A 130 7.90 -2.79 -27.63
C ALA A 130 9.00 -2.61 -28.69
#